data_AF-A0A4Y2I027-F1
#
_entry.id   AF-A0A4Y2I027-F1
#
_cell.length_a   1.000
_cell.length_b   1.000
_cell.length_c   1.000
_cell.angle_alpha   90.00
_cell.angle_beta   90.00
_cell.angle_gamma   90.00
#
_symmetry.space_group_name_H-M   'P 1'
#
loop_
_entity.id
_entity.type
_entity.pdbx_description
1 polymer ?
#
loop_
_entity_poly.entity_id
_entity_poly.type
_entity_poly.pdbx_seq_one_letter_code
_entity_poly.pdbx_strand_id
1 'polypeptide(L)'
;MGPLIRLETTLTGTGFRTVRHPTRQEWLQEHSSDFRHSHCPPKSPDMNIIEPLWVALQCAVQKRSPPPDTLMDLRTALQDSWCEKPPGYFQTLVDTMPRRVAALLCARVGLKRY
;
A
#
# COMPACT_ATOMS: atom_id res chain seq x y z
N MET A 1 12.15 3.28 -15.78
CA MET A 1 11.16 3.76 -16.76
C MET A 1 9.78 3.47 -16.20
N GLY A 2 9.18 4.42 -15.47
CA GLY A 2 7.83 4.28 -14.90
C GLY A 2 6.76 4.57 -15.95
N PRO A 3 5.49 4.15 -15.74
CA PRO A 3 4.44 4.35 -16.73
C PRO A 3 4.15 5.85 -16.88
N LEU A 4 4.30 6.33 -18.11
CA LEU A 4 3.93 7.67 -18.53
C LEU A 4 2.39 7.73 -18.52
N ILE A 5 1.80 8.54 -17.65
CA ILE A 5 0.35 8.76 -17.64
C ILE A 5 -0.04 9.29 -19.02
N ARG A 6 -0.78 8.48 -19.78
CA ARG A 6 -1.25 8.85 -21.12
C ARG A 6 -2.38 9.86 -20.96
N LEU A 7 -2.11 11.11 -21.30
CA LEU A 7 -3.11 12.19 -21.27
C LEU A 7 -3.90 12.16 -22.57
N GLU A 8 -5.16 11.75 -22.51
CA GLU A 8 -6.05 11.86 -23.66
C GLU A 8 -6.44 13.31 -23.89
N THR A 9 -6.21 13.79 -25.11
CA THR A 9 -6.48 15.16 -25.52
C THR A 9 -7.62 15.16 -26.53
N THR A 10 -8.81 15.57 -26.12
CA THR A 10 -9.95 15.77 -27.03
C THR A 10 -10.00 17.22 -27.48
N LEU A 11 -10.01 17.46 -28.80
CA LEU A 11 -10.29 18.77 -29.37
C LEU A 11 -11.81 18.99 -29.35
N THR A 12 -12.29 19.84 -28.45
CA THR A 12 -13.67 20.34 -28.53
C THR A 12 -13.76 21.39 -29.63
N GLY A 13 -14.91 21.48 -30.32
CA GLY A 13 -15.16 22.36 -31.48
C GLY A 13 -14.95 23.87 -31.27
N THR A 14 -14.55 24.29 -30.07
CA THR A 14 -14.16 25.66 -29.69
C THR A 14 -12.64 25.88 -29.64
N GLY A 15 -11.81 24.93 -30.08
CA GLY A 15 -10.36 25.11 -30.21
C GLY A 15 -9.57 25.08 -28.89
N PHE A 16 -10.24 24.89 -27.75
CA PHE A 16 -9.57 24.70 -26.47
C PHE A 16 -9.17 23.24 -26.28
N ARG A 17 -7.88 23.02 -26.01
CA ARG A 17 -7.31 21.72 -25.70
C ARG A 17 -7.55 21.41 -24.22
N THR A 18 -8.50 20.53 -23.91
CA THR A 18 -8.73 20.10 -22.52
C THR A 18 -7.92 18.84 -22.24
N VAL A 19 -7.00 18.91 -21.28
CA VAL A 19 -6.27 17.74 -20.78
C VAL A 19 -7.13 17.05 -19.74
N ARG A 20 -7.55 15.81 -20.01
CA ARG A 20 -8.29 14.99 -19.05
C ARG A 20 -7.31 14.09 -18.30
N HIS A 21 -7.37 14.12 -16.98
CA HIS A 21 -6.70 13.12 -16.16
C HIS A 21 -7.61 11.89 -16.02
N PRO A 22 -7.07 10.66 -16.20
CA PRO A 22 -7.86 9.46 -15.99
C PRO A 22 -8.28 9.38 -14.52
N THR A 23 -9.51 8.93 -14.30
CA THR A 23 -9.95 8.54 -12.96
C THR A 23 -9.12 7.35 -12.47
N ARG A 24 -9.09 7.13 -11.15
CA ARG A 24 -8.39 5.98 -10.56
C ARG A 24 -8.81 4.65 -11.19
N GLN A 25 -10.09 4.50 -11.51
CA GLN A 25 -10.62 3.29 -12.13
C GLN A 25 -10.14 3.14 -13.57
N GLU A 26 -10.21 4.20 -14.38
CA GLU A 26 -9.72 4.16 -15.77
C GLU A 26 -8.23 3.84 -15.83
N TRP A 27 -7.42 4.45 -14.97
CA TRP A 27 -5.99 4.15 -14.88
C TRP A 27 -5.73 2.69 -14.47
N LEU A 28 -6.48 2.18 -13.47
CA LEU A 28 -6.31 0.80 -13.03
C LEU A 28 -6.75 -0.21 -14.10
N GLN A 29 -7.75 0.12 -14.92
CA GLN A 29 -8.16 -0.71 -16.05
C GLN A 29 -7.11 -0.72 -17.17
N GLU A 30 -6.56 0.44 -17.51
CA GLU A 30 -5.48 0.56 -18.50
C GLU A 30 -4.24 -0.27 -18.10
N HIS A 31 -3.94 -0.35 -16.81
CA HIS A 31 -2.82 -1.12 -16.26
C HIS A 31 -3.21 -2.48 -15.68
N SER A 32 -4.36 -3.04 -16.07
CA SER A 32 -4.87 -4.31 -15.52
C SER A 32 -4.00 -5.53 -15.85
N SER A 33 -3.16 -5.48 -16.89
CA SER A 33 -2.16 -6.51 -17.20
C SER A 33 -1.01 -6.54 -16.19
N ASP A 34 -0.63 -5.37 -15.67
CA ASP A 34 0.54 -5.19 -14.81
C ASP A 34 0.19 -5.40 -13.33
N PHE A 35 -1.07 -5.14 -12.96
CA PHE A 35 -1.55 -5.22 -11.58
C PHE A 35 -2.70 -6.20 -11.45
N ARG A 36 -2.52 -7.21 -10.59
CA ARG A 36 -3.62 -8.07 -10.16
C ARG A 36 -4.27 -7.50 -8.91
N HIS A 37 -5.56 -7.19 -9.01
CA HIS A 37 -6.34 -6.81 -7.84
C HIS A 37 -6.63 -8.04 -6.98
N SER A 38 -6.13 -8.03 -5.74
CA SER A 38 -6.48 -9.05 -4.75
C SER A 38 -7.77 -8.65 -4.06
N HIS A 39 -8.81 -9.49 -4.14
CA HIS A 39 -10.07 -9.26 -3.46
C HIS A 39 -9.87 -9.36 -1.94
N CYS A 40 -9.79 -8.22 -1.25
CA CYS A 40 -9.79 -8.16 0.20
C CYS A 40 -11.24 -8.04 0.71
N PRO A 41 -11.72 -8.94 1.57
CA PRO A 41 -13.05 -8.80 2.15
C PRO A 41 -13.15 -7.51 3.01
N PRO A 42 -14.31 -6.85 3.04
CA PRO A 42 -14.51 -5.66 3.85
C PRO A 42 -14.17 -5.93 5.33
N LYS A 43 -13.62 -4.93 6.03
CA LYS A 43 -13.30 -4.99 7.48
C LYS A 43 -12.30 -6.09 7.88
N SER A 44 -11.33 -6.42 7.02
CA SER A 44 -10.27 -7.39 7.33
C SER A 44 -8.90 -6.71 7.49
N PRO A 45 -8.67 -5.93 8.57
CA PRO A 45 -7.37 -5.29 8.80
C PRO A 45 -6.24 -6.33 8.98
N ASP A 46 -6.56 -7.55 9.43
CA ASP A 46 -5.63 -8.68 9.53
C ASP A 46 -5.00 -9.07 8.18
N MET A 47 -5.68 -8.74 7.08
CA MET A 47 -5.21 -8.98 5.72
C MET A 47 -4.33 -7.85 5.17
N ASN A 48 -4.20 -6.74 5.89
CA ASN A 48 -3.33 -5.64 5.50
C ASN A 48 -1.90 -5.91 5.97
N ILE A 49 -1.01 -6.26 5.02
CA ILE A 49 0.42 -6.50 5.29
C ILE A 49 1.20 -5.22 5.65
N ILE A 50 0.60 -4.04 5.44
CA ILE A 50 1.23 -2.74 5.72
C ILE A 50 1.14 -2.38 7.21
N GLU A 51 0.15 -2.87 7.95
CA GLU A 51 0.01 -2.62 9.39
C GLU A 51 1.25 -3.04 10.21
N PRO A 52 1.73 -4.30 10.15
CA PRO A 52 2.92 -4.70 10.92
C PRO A 52 4.18 -3.93 10.50
N LEU A 53 4.24 -3.48 9.25
CA LEU A 53 5.32 -2.66 8.75
C LEU A 53 5.29 -1.26 9.37
N TRP A 54 4.11 -0.65 9.49
CA TRP A 54 3.95 0.63 10.17
C TRP A 54 4.38 0.58 11.63
N VAL A 55 3.98 -0.46 12.35
CA VAL A 55 4.41 -0.68 13.75
C VAL A 55 5.93 -0.80 13.84
N ALA A 56 6.56 -1.54 12.94
CA ALA A 56 8.02 -1.71 12.92
C ALA A 56 8.76 -0.40 12.63
N LEU A 57 8.24 0.45 11.74
CA LEU A 57 8.80 1.77 11.44
C LEU A 57 8.64 2.72 12.64
N GLN A 58 7.45 2.75 13.24
CA GLN A 58 7.19 3.58 14.42
C GLN A 58 8.12 3.19 15.57
N CYS A 59 8.30 1.89 15.81
CA CYS A 59 9.21 1.39 16.84
C CYS A 59 10.67 1.77 16.56
N ALA A 60 11.11 1.72 15.30
CA ALA A 60 12.45 2.13 14.90
C ALA A 60 12.69 3.63 15.15
N VAL A 61 11.73 4.48 14.78
CA VAL A 61 11.80 5.93 15.01
C VAL A 61 11.81 6.26 16.51
N GLN A 62 10.96 5.62 17.32
CA GLN A 62 10.91 5.84 18.77
C GLN A 62 12.21 5.44 19.49
N LYS A 63 12.97 4.48 18.94
CA LYS A 63 14.24 4.02 19.50
C LYS A 63 15.43 4.91 19.11
N ARG A 64 15.25 5.88 18.20
CA ARG A 64 16.34 6.77 17.80
C ARG A 64 16.71 7.73 18.92
N SER A 65 18.01 8.00 19.02
CA SER A 65 18.58 8.99 19.92
C SER A 65 19.54 9.89 19.13
N PRO A 66 19.32 11.22 19.08
CA PRO A 66 18.19 11.94 19.69
C PRO A 66 16.85 11.63 19.00
N PRO A 67 15.70 11.80 19.69
CA PRO A 67 14.41 11.71 19.04
C PRO A 67 14.26 12.81 17.98
N PRO A 68 13.52 12.56 16.88
CA PRO A 68 13.29 13.57 15.86
C PRO A 68 12.50 14.74 16.44
N ASP A 69 13.07 15.95 16.36
CA ASP A 69 12.51 17.17 16.94
C ASP A 69 11.66 17.95 15.91
N THR A 70 11.96 17.79 14.61
CA THR A 70 11.23 18.44 13.52
C THR A 70 10.51 17.44 12.61
N LEU A 71 9.53 17.92 11.84
CA LEU A 71 8.86 17.11 10.80
C LEU A 71 9.86 16.60 9.73
N MET A 72 10.90 17.38 9.45
CA MET A 72 11.96 16.97 8.52
C MET A 72 12.79 15.83 9.10
N ASP A 73 13.13 15.91 10.39
CA ASP A 73 13.87 14.84 11.08
C ASP A 73 13.03 13.56 11.17
N LEU A 74 11.71 13.69 11.43
CA LEU A 74 10.80 12.55 11.43
C LEU A 74 10.71 11.90 10.05
N ARG A 75 10.63 12.70 8.98
CA ARG A 75 10.61 12.19 7.60
C ARG A 75 11.90 11.43 7.29
N THR A 76 13.05 12.03 7.59
CA THR A 76 14.36 11.39 7.37
C THR A 76 14.47 10.12 8.20
N ALA A 77 14.06 10.15 9.47
CA ALA A 77 14.07 9.00 10.35
C ALA A 77 13.21 7.84 9.83
N LEU A 78 12.04 8.13 9.27
CA LEU A 78 11.18 7.13 8.64
C LEU A 78 11.80 6.56 7.37
N GLN A 79 12.40 7.41 6.52
CA GLN A 79 13.07 6.99 5.29
C GLN A 79 14.27 6.09 5.59
N ASP A 80 15.13 6.48 6.52
CA ASP A 80 16.27 5.66 6.94
C ASP A 80 15.79 4.32 7.54
N SER A 81 14.82 4.38 8.48
CA SER A 81 14.28 3.18 9.13
C SER A 81 13.63 2.21 8.16
N TRP A 82 13.11 2.72 7.04
CA TRP A 82 12.60 1.95 5.92
C TRP A 82 13.73 1.32 5.10
N CYS A 83 14.74 2.12 4.71
CA CYS A 83 15.90 1.66 3.94
C CYS A 83 16.74 0.61 4.69
N GLU A 84 16.78 0.67 6.02
CA GLU A 84 17.44 -0.32 6.88
C GLU A 84 16.72 -1.67 6.89
N LYS A 85 15.45 -1.76 6.47
CA LYS A 85 14.72 -3.05 6.47
C LYS A 85 15.28 -3.96 5.40
N PRO A 86 15.75 -5.17 5.76
CA PRO A 86 16.29 -6.09 4.77
C PRO A 86 15.17 -6.55 3.82
N PRO A 87 15.47 -6.85 2.55
CA PRO A 87 14.48 -7.39 1.60
C PRO A 87 13.72 -8.62 2.14
N GLY A 88 14.41 -9.48 2.92
CA GLY A 88 13.81 -10.66 3.55
C GLY A 88 12.72 -10.34 4.58
N TYR A 89 12.71 -9.15 5.18
CA TYR A 89 11.65 -8.71 6.07
C TYR A 89 10.31 -8.58 5.31
N PHE A 90 10.35 -7.93 4.14
CA PHE A 90 9.15 -7.78 3.30
C PHE A 90 8.67 -9.12 2.77
N GLN A 91 9.59 -10.01 2.38
CA GLN A 91 9.23 -11.37 1.97
C GLN A 91 8.51 -12.12 3.10
N THR A 92 9.02 -12.03 4.33
CA THR A 92 8.38 -12.66 5.50
C THR A 92 6.96 -12.15 5.72
N LEU A 93 6.69 -10.86 5.50
CA LEU A 93 5.34 -10.30 5.60
C LEU A 93 4.41 -10.93 4.56
N VAL A 94 4.86 -11.08 3.32
CA VAL A 94 4.11 -11.76 2.25
C VAL A 94 3.88 -13.23 2.61
N ASP A 95 4.90 -13.93 3.12
CA ASP A 95 4.81 -15.33 3.52
C ASP A 95 3.87 -15.58 4.72
N THR A 96 3.53 -14.52 5.48
CA THR A 96 2.50 -14.63 6.53
C THR A 96 1.07 -14.66 5.99
N MET A 97 0.85 -14.27 4.74
CA MET A 97 -0.51 -14.14 4.17
C MET A 97 -1.31 -15.44 4.14
N PRO A 98 -0.77 -16.59 3.72
CA PRO A 98 -1.53 -17.85 3.76
C PRO A 98 -2.00 -18.19 5.18
N ARG A 99 -1.17 -17.92 6.20
CA ARG A 99 -1.51 -18.15 7.61
C ARG A 99 -2.60 -17.20 8.10
N ARG A 100 -2.53 -15.91 7.73
CA ARG A 100 -3.55 -14.90 8.05
C ARG A 100 -4.90 -15.24 7.41
N VAL A 101 -4.88 -15.70 6.16
CA VAL A 101 -6.09 -16.20 5.46
C VAL A 101 -6.69 -17.39 6.19
N ALA A 102 -5.87 -18.38 6.56
CA ALA A 102 -6.33 -19.54 7.32
C ALA A 102 -6.96 -19.13 8.66
N ALA A 103 -6.31 -18.23 9.41
CA ALA A 103 -6.84 -17.71 10.67
C ALA A 103 -8.19 -16.99 10.49
N LEU A 104 -8.32 -16.16 9.45
CA LEU A 104 -9.57 -15.47 9.11
C LEU A 104 -10.69 -16.46 8.78
N LEU A 105 -10.39 -17.52 8.02
CA LEU A 105 -11.37 -18.58 7.71
C LEU A 105 -11.80 -19.33 8.97
N CYS A 106 -10.85 -19.70 9.85
CA CYS A 106 -11.16 -20.35 11.12
C CYS A 106 -12.04 -19.47 12.02
N ALA A 107 -11.73 -18.18 12.14
CA ALA A 107 -12.53 -17.24 12.94
C ALA A 107 -13.98 -17.14 12.43
N ARG A 108 -14.19 -17.14 11.11
CA ARG A 108 -15.54 -17.14 10.51
C ARG A 108 -16.32 -18.43 10.77
N VAL A 109 -15.64 -19.58 10.87
CA VAL A 109 -16.28 -20.86 11.24
C VAL A 109 -16.63 -20.87 12.73
N GLY A 110 -15.77 -20.33 13.60
CA GLY A 110 -16.01 -20.23 15.04
C GLY A 110 -17.18 -19.30 15.40
N LEU A 111 -17.36 -18.20 14.66
CA LEU A 111 -18.47 -17.24 14.89
C LEU A 111 -19.86 -17.82 14.60
N LYS A 112 -19.96 -18.92 13.83
CA LYS A 112 -21.22 -19.57 13.44
C LYS A 112 -21.71 -20.66 14.40
N ARG A 113 -21.01 -20.92 15.51
CA ARG A 113 -21.29 -22.05 16.43
C ARG A 113 -21.97 -21.64 17.75
N TYR A 114 -22.63 -20.47 17.78
CA TYR A 114 -23.44 -20.01 18.91
C TYR A 114 -24.92 -19.97 18.53
#